data_AF-Q8A979-F1
#
_entry.id   AF-Q8A979-F1
#
_cell.length_a   1.000
_cell.length_b   1.000
_cell.length_c   1.000
_cell.angle_alpha   90.00
_cell.angle_beta   90.00
_cell.angle_gamma   90.00
#
_symmetry.space_group_name_H-M   'P 1'
#
loop_
_entity.id
_entity.type
_entity.pdbx_description
1 polymer ?
#
loop_
_entity_poly.entity_id
_entity_poly.type
_entity_poly.pdbx_seq_one_letter_code
_entity_poly.pdbx_strand_id
1 'polypeptide(L)'
;MAKFILKRKQFKSSTLITVRNAITGNSTVPDDTCLDYYFKIKDYHLSVMFCPSCHKLMFRKRVFPNTRDNNIMVGGHVELVFFPQFKYIIPICKECNDKKQNLRPFKVELDRLCRAPRE
;
A
#
# COMPACT_ATOMS: atom_id res chain seq x y z
N MET A 1 -45.10 -8.36 -10.24
CA MET A 1 -43.76 -8.55 -10.82
C MET A 1 -42.81 -7.50 -10.27
N ALA A 2 -41.83 -7.88 -9.46
CA ALA A 2 -40.64 -7.07 -9.19
C ALA A 2 -39.52 -8.03 -8.78
N LYS A 3 -38.67 -8.41 -9.74
CA LYS A 3 -37.46 -9.19 -9.48
C LYS A 3 -36.47 -8.26 -8.78
N PHE A 4 -36.40 -8.33 -7.46
CA PHE A 4 -35.27 -7.77 -6.71
C PHE A 4 -34.02 -8.57 -7.06
N ILE A 5 -33.21 -8.04 -7.97
CA ILE A 5 -31.86 -8.54 -8.22
C ILE A 5 -31.03 -8.19 -6.97
N LEU A 6 -30.98 -9.10 -6.02
CA LEU A 6 -29.96 -9.13 -4.98
C LEU A 6 -28.61 -9.22 -5.68
N LYS A 7 -27.94 -8.07 -5.89
CA LYS A 7 -26.53 -8.04 -6.24
C LYS A 7 -25.80 -8.78 -5.11
N ARG A 8 -25.38 -10.01 -5.39
CA ARG A 8 -24.49 -10.80 -4.52
C ARG A 8 -23.34 -9.87 -4.11
N LYS A 9 -23.29 -9.45 -2.83
CA LYS A 9 -22.05 -8.97 -2.22
C LYS A 9 -21.08 -10.13 -2.34
N GLN A 10 -20.27 -10.11 -3.38
CA GLN A 10 -19.19 -11.05 -3.56
C GLN A 10 -18.24 -10.79 -2.39
N PHE A 11 -18.35 -11.59 -1.34
CA PHE A 11 -17.37 -11.64 -0.26
C PHE A 11 -16.09 -12.13 -0.93
N LYS A 12 -15.32 -11.19 -1.47
CA LYS A 12 -14.01 -11.44 -2.06
C LYS A 12 -13.15 -11.85 -0.87
N SER A 13 -12.92 -13.15 -0.71
CA SER A 13 -11.94 -13.64 0.25
C SER A 13 -10.60 -13.00 -0.13
N SER A 14 -10.21 -11.96 0.59
CA SER A 14 -8.94 -11.29 0.34
C SER A 14 -7.86 -12.21 0.91
N THR A 15 -7.11 -12.85 0.01
CA THR A 15 -5.96 -13.66 0.43
C THR A 15 -4.95 -12.73 1.08
N LEU A 16 -4.65 -12.97 2.36
CA LEU A 16 -3.64 -12.23 3.09
C LEU A 16 -2.26 -12.82 2.81
N ILE A 17 -1.31 -11.97 2.47
CA ILE A 17 0.08 -12.35 2.21
C ILE A 17 1.01 -11.55 3.11
N THR A 18 2.03 -12.23 3.63
CA THR A 18 3.04 -11.61 4.49
C THR A 18 4.11 -10.95 3.64
N VAL A 19 4.32 -9.66 3.88
CA VAL A 19 5.33 -8.84 3.21
C VAL A 19 6.27 -8.21 4.22
N ARG A 20 7.42 -7.76 3.77
CA ARG A 20 8.37 -6.91 4.51
C ARG A 20 8.87 -5.80 3.61
N ASN A 21 9.44 -4.75 4.19
CA ASN A 21 10.07 -3.69 3.39
C ASN A 21 11.18 -4.30 2.51
N ALA A 22 11.11 -4.01 1.20
CA ALA A 22 12.08 -4.50 0.25
C ALA A 22 13.42 -3.78 0.44
N ILE A 23 14.51 -4.46 0.14
CA ILE A 23 15.79 -3.80 -0.06
C ILE A 23 15.74 -3.16 -1.45
N THR A 24 15.40 -1.88 -1.47
CA THR A 24 15.66 -0.99 -2.59
C THR A 24 17.08 -0.47 -2.41
N GLY A 25 17.88 -0.41 -3.49
CA GLY A 25 19.16 0.30 -3.45
C GLY A 25 18.95 1.81 -3.22
N ASN A 26 19.82 2.66 -3.74
CA ASN A 26 19.51 4.08 -3.91
C ASN A 26 18.45 4.25 -5.01
N SER A 27 17.24 3.71 -4.79
CA SER A 27 16.12 3.90 -5.70
C SER A 27 15.92 5.40 -5.86
N THR A 28 16.10 5.86 -7.09
CA THR A 28 16.01 7.27 -7.46
C THR A 28 14.56 7.74 -7.54
N VAL A 29 13.59 6.83 -7.44
CA VAL A 29 12.16 7.13 -7.52
C VAL A 29 11.64 7.55 -6.14
N PRO A 30 11.14 8.79 -5.98
CA PRO A 30 10.56 9.25 -4.72
C PRO A 30 9.33 8.42 -4.31
N ASP A 31 9.12 8.24 -3.00
CA ASP A 31 7.99 7.48 -2.46
C ASP A 31 6.62 8.06 -2.90
N ASP A 32 6.53 9.38 -3.07
CA ASP A 32 5.32 10.06 -3.57
C ASP A 32 5.00 9.67 -5.02
N THR A 33 6.04 9.52 -5.86
CA THR A 33 5.90 9.04 -7.24
C THR A 33 5.42 7.59 -7.26
N CYS A 34 5.95 6.76 -6.36
CA CYS A 34 5.50 5.38 -6.19
C CYS A 34 4.03 5.31 -5.75
N LEU A 35 3.61 6.21 -4.85
CA LEU A 35 2.23 6.29 -4.39
C LEU A 35 1.28 6.70 -5.52
N ASP A 36 1.65 7.69 -6.32
CA ASP A 36 0.86 8.11 -7.48
C ASP A 36 0.73 6.98 -8.51
N TYR A 37 1.82 6.26 -8.77
CA TYR A 37 1.79 5.07 -9.61
C TYR A 37 0.82 4.01 -9.09
N TYR A 38 0.86 3.72 -7.78
CA TYR A 38 -0.07 2.78 -7.14
C TYR A 38 -1.53 3.17 -7.41
N PHE A 39 -1.90 4.41 -7.14
CA PHE A 39 -3.28 4.89 -7.30
C PHE A 39 -3.72 4.91 -8.76
N LYS A 40 -2.81 5.24 -9.69
CA LYS A 40 -3.06 5.18 -11.13
C LYS A 40 -3.35 3.77 -11.60
N ILE A 41 -2.58 2.76 -11.15
CA ILE A 41 -2.74 1.37 -11.59
C ILE A 41 -3.97 0.71 -10.96
N LYS A 42 -4.27 1.03 -9.70
CA LYS A 42 -5.38 0.42 -8.97
C LYS A 42 -6.71 1.15 -9.14
N ASP A 43 -6.74 2.25 -9.88
CA ASP A 43 -7.92 3.10 -10.09
C ASP A 43 -8.60 3.49 -8.75
N TYR A 44 -7.76 3.81 -7.76
CA TYR A 44 -8.21 4.20 -6.42
C TYR A 44 -8.05 5.72 -6.25
N HIS A 45 -9.05 6.35 -5.63
CA HIS A 45 -9.03 7.77 -5.30
C HIS A 45 -9.16 8.03 -3.79
N LEU A 46 -8.61 7.13 -2.98
CA LEU A 46 -8.69 7.25 -1.52
C LEU A 46 -7.70 8.29 -1.00
N SER A 47 -8.21 9.27 -0.26
CA SER A 47 -7.41 10.31 0.40
C SER A 47 -6.99 9.92 1.83
N VAL A 48 -7.65 8.92 2.41
CA VAL A 48 -7.42 8.43 3.77
C VAL A 48 -7.48 6.90 3.77
N MET A 49 -6.54 6.25 4.45
CA MET A 49 -6.51 4.78 4.63
C MET A 49 -5.92 4.41 6.00
N PHE A 50 -6.08 3.15 6.41
CA PHE A 50 -5.32 2.60 7.53
C PHE A 50 -4.00 2.03 7.03
N CYS A 51 -2.90 2.36 7.73
CA CYS A 51 -1.60 1.79 7.47
C CYS A 51 -1.64 0.27 7.70
N PRO A 52 -1.22 -0.56 6.73
CA PRO A 52 -1.28 -2.02 6.88
C PRO A 52 -0.31 -2.57 7.94
N SER A 53 0.70 -1.78 8.36
CA SER A 53 1.68 -2.21 9.35
C SER A 53 1.28 -1.83 10.78
N CYS A 54 0.93 -0.57 11.01
CA CYS A 54 0.64 -0.06 12.37
C CYS A 54 -0.85 0.23 12.63
N HIS A 55 -1.72 0.04 11.65
CA HIS A 55 -3.17 0.30 11.72
C HIS A 55 -3.57 1.74 12.08
N LYS A 56 -2.62 2.70 12.09
CA LYS A 56 -2.93 4.12 12.23
C LYS A 56 -3.51 4.68 10.94
N LEU A 57 -4.35 5.71 11.06
CA LEU A 57 -4.83 6.49 9.92
C LEU A 57 -3.66 7.20 9.23
N MET A 58 -3.63 7.11 7.90
CA MET A 58 -2.69 7.79 7.03
C MET A 58 -3.40 8.59 5.93
N PHE A 59 -2.80 9.70 5.54
CA PHE A 59 -3.46 10.73 4.74
C PHE A 59 -2.62 11.07 3.50
N ARG A 60 -3.28 11.26 2.35
CA ARG A 60 -2.61 11.81 1.15
C ARG A 60 -2.22 13.26 1.40
N LYS A 61 -0.92 13.56 1.32
CA LYS A 61 -0.38 14.92 1.53
C LYS A 61 -1.04 16.00 0.66
N ARG A 62 -1.33 15.69 -0.61
CA ARG A 62 -1.98 16.63 -1.54
C ARG A 62 -3.39 17.06 -1.11
N VAL A 63 -4.10 16.22 -0.37
CA VAL A 63 -5.46 16.52 0.13
C VAL A 63 -5.40 17.11 1.54
N PHE A 64 -4.45 16.67 2.36
CA PHE A 64 -4.28 17.10 3.73
C PHE A 64 -2.84 17.63 3.97
N PRO A 65 -2.53 18.87 3.54
CA PRO A 65 -1.16 19.40 3.58
C PRO A 65 -0.65 19.65 5.02
N ASN A 66 -1.56 19.84 5.98
CA ASN A 66 -1.23 20.15 7.38
C ASN A 66 -1.12 18.89 8.26
N THR A 67 -1.25 17.68 7.69
CA THR A 67 -1.12 16.45 8.47
C THR A 67 0.33 16.25 8.92
N ARG A 68 0.52 15.79 10.17
CA ARG A 68 1.84 15.41 10.69
C ARG A 68 2.54 14.44 9.73
N ASP A 69 3.80 14.72 9.42
CA ASP A 69 4.62 13.96 8.48
C ASP A 69 4.58 12.44 8.70
N ASN A 70 4.57 12.00 9.97
CA ASN A 70 4.53 10.57 10.34
C ASN A 70 3.29 9.83 9.82
N ASN A 71 2.16 10.53 9.68
CA ASN A 71 0.89 9.97 9.22
C ASN A 71 0.66 10.22 7.72
N ILE A 72 1.63 10.77 7.00
CA ILE A 72 1.52 10.93 5.56
C ILE A 72 1.61 9.56 4.90
N MET A 73 0.70 9.32 3.96
CA MET A 73 0.70 8.14 3.13
C MET A 73 1.79 8.27 2.07
N VAL A 74 2.60 7.23 1.90
CA VAL A 74 3.71 7.13 0.95
C VAL A 74 3.68 5.78 0.23
N GLY A 75 4.35 5.67 -0.91
CA GLY A 75 4.46 4.43 -1.68
C GLY A 75 5.63 3.59 -1.19
N GLY A 76 5.38 2.66 -0.28
CA GLY A 76 6.41 1.79 0.29
C GLY A 76 6.72 0.60 -0.61
N HIS A 77 8.01 0.34 -0.83
CA HIS A 77 8.48 -0.86 -1.52
C HIS A 77 8.50 -2.04 -0.56
N VAL A 78 7.82 -3.13 -0.94
CA VAL A 78 7.73 -4.35 -0.17
C VAL A 78 8.05 -5.57 -1.02
N GLU A 79 8.53 -6.62 -0.38
CA GLU A 79 8.76 -7.93 -0.99
C GLU A 79 7.99 -9.00 -0.21
N LEU A 80 7.67 -10.11 -0.88
CA LEU A 80 7.05 -11.25 -0.20
C LEU A 80 8.09 -11.92 0.69
N VAL A 81 7.71 -12.27 1.92
CA VAL A 81 8.64 -12.97 2.84
C VAL A 81 9.09 -14.31 2.27
N PHE A 82 8.18 -15.05 1.63
CA PHE A 82 8.47 -16.38 1.08
C PHE A 82 9.08 -16.35 -0.33
N PHE A 83 8.91 -15.25 -1.07
CA PHE A 83 9.40 -15.10 -2.43
C PHE A 83 9.95 -13.67 -2.65
N PRO A 84 11.12 -13.35 -2.08
CA PRO A 84 11.66 -11.99 -2.04
C PRO A 84 12.01 -11.42 -3.43
N GLN A 85 12.08 -12.27 -4.46
CA GLN A 85 12.24 -11.82 -5.86
C GLN A 85 11.04 -11.01 -6.37
N PHE A 86 9.87 -11.13 -5.74
CA PHE A 86 8.69 -10.34 -6.12
C PHE A 86 8.59 -9.09 -5.27
N LYS A 87 8.89 -7.95 -5.91
CA LYS A 87 8.79 -6.61 -5.33
C LYS A 87 7.49 -5.93 -5.76
N TYR A 88 6.88 -5.25 -4.81
CA TYR A 88 5.60 -4.55 -4.94
C TYR A 88 5.67 -3.18 -4.29
N ILE A 89 4.73 -2.31 -4.67
CA ILE A 89 4.46 -1.03 -4.05
C ILE A 89 3.11 -1.14 -3.34
N ILE A 90 3.04 -0.61 -2.13
CA ILE A 90 1.80 -0.45 -1.37
C ILE A 90 1.74 0.93 -0.71
N PRO A 91 0.53 1.46 -0.42
CA PRO A 91 0.37 2.59 0.48
C PRO A 91 0.74 2.18 1.92
N ILE A 92 1.63 2.94 2.54
CA ILE A 92 2.01 2.79 3.95
C ILE A 92 2.24 4.17 4.56
N CYS A 93 2.19 4.32 5.88
CA CYS A 93 2.55 5.59 6.50
C CYS A 93 4.07 5.81 6.50
N LYS A 94 4.49 7.08 6.38
CA LYS A 94 5.89 7.50 6.38
C LYS A 94 6.66 6.94 7.59
N GLU A 95 6.08 7.00 8.79
CA GLU A 95 6.70 6.45 10.02
C GLU A 95 7.07 4.97 9.90
N CYS A 96 6.24 4.16 9.22
CA CYS A 96 6.54 2.75 9.01
C CYS A 96 7.51 2.54 7.84
N ASN A 97 7.40 3.34 6.77
CA ASN A 97 8.33 3.29 5.64
C ASN A 97 9.77 3.61 6.09
N ASP A 98 9.93 4.65 6.92
CA ASP A 98 11.22 5.13 7.42
C ASP A 98 11.95 4.11 8.29
N LYS A 99 11.23 3.14 8.87
CA LYS A 99 11.84 2.02 9.62
C LYS A 99 12.59 1.05 8.70
N LYS A 100 12.37 1.09 7.38
CA LYS A 100 13.05 0.26 6.38
C LYS A 100 13.11 -1.21 6.83
N GLN A 101 14.29 -1.82 6.90
CA GLN A 101 14.48 -3.22 7.28
C GLN A 101 14.18 -3.50 8.77
N ASN A 102 14.08 -2.48 9.62
CA ASN A 102 13.68 -2.63 11.03
C ASN A 102 12.16 -2.77 11.20
N LEU A 103 11.37 -2.56 10.14
CA LEU A 103 9.93 -2.79 10.18
C LEU A 103 9.66 -4.30 10.17
N ARG A 104 8.94 -4.79 11.19
CA ARG A 104 8.52 -6.19 11.25
C ARG A 104 7.63 -6.53 10.05
N PRO A 105 7.72 -7.77 9.51
CA PRO A 105 6.81 -8.23 8.47
C PRO A 105 5.35 -8.07 8.89
N PHE A 106 4.49 -7.76 7.93
CA PHE A 106 3.07 -7.50 8.16
C PHE A 106 2.23 -8.11 7.03
N LYS A 107 0.93 -8.28 7.28
CA LYS A 107 0.00 -8.91 6.34
C LYS A 107 -0.70 -7.83 5.51
N VAL A 108 -0.81 -8.08 4.21
CA VAL A 108 -1.56 -7.25 3.27
C VAL A 108 -2.47 -8.11 2.42
N GLU A 109 -3.58 -7.53 1.95
CA GLU A 109 -4.44 -8.19 0.98
C GLU A 109 -3.72 -8.25 -0.37
N LEU A 110 -3.77 -9.41 -1.03
CA LEU A 110 -3.07 -9.64 -2.31
C LEU A 110 -3.49 -8.65 -3.40
N ASP A 111 -4.76 -8.26 -3.41
CA ASP A 111 -5.30 -7.27 -4.36
C ASP A 111 -4.78 -5.85 -4.12
N ARG A 112 -4.24 -5.56 -2.93
CA ARG A 112 -3.52 -4.31 -2.62
C ARG A 112 -2.06 -4.34 -2.99
N LEU A 113 -1.50 -5.44 -3.49
CA LEU A 113 -0.15 -5.42 -4.03
C LEU A 113 -0.16 -4.82 -5.44
N CYS A 114 0.64 -3.78 -5.66
CA CYS A 114 0.90 -3.24 -6.99
C CYS A 114 2.30 -3.66 -7.41
N ARG A 115 2.47 -4.29 -8.58
CA ARG A 115 3.81 -4.66 -9.04
C ARG A 115 4.64 -3.39 -9.25
N ALA A 116 5.83 -3.34 -8.67
CA ALA A 116 6.73 -2.21 -8.89
C ALA A 116 7.01 -2.08 -10.41
N PRO A 117 7.18 -0.86 -10.95
CA PRO A 117 7.67 -0.67 -12.31
C PRO A 117 8.95 -1.48 -12.49
N ARG A 118 9.08 -2.17 -13.63
CA ARG A 118 10.38 -2.77 -13.98
C ARG A 118 11.28 -1.60 -14.40
N GLU A 119 12.42 -1.44 -13.73
CA GLU A 119 13.53 -0.61 -14.21
C GLU A 119 14.04 -1.13 -15.55
#